data_AF-A0A9W7F407-F1
#
_entry.id   AF-A0A9W7F407-F1
#
_cell.length_a   1.000
_cell.length_b   1.000
_cell.length_c   1.000
_cell.angle_alpha   90.00
_cell.angle_beta   90.00
_cell.angle_gamma   90.00
#
_symmetry.space_group_name_H-M   'P 1'
#
loop_
_entity.id
_entity.type
_entity.pdbx_description
1 polymer ?
#
loop_
_entity_poly.entity_id
_entity_poly.type
_entity_poly.pdbx_seq_one_letter_code
_entity_poly.pdbx_strand_id
1 'polypeptide(L)'
;ESYEPKYFWFEIFDTIRKQILTGGLVVLGSGTLSQIIISMLLCLASMRVFAGCKPFIKERVDQFSEMSQWQIFFVMLAALLLRVAEMSGDFDIENKKAFDITLVGTQALAPTVIIVMILMRGQEATKMLARKVTKSMSRGKSEGVEDEGEVEEGGVQLVKMKKNTMVLGGAADH
;
A
#
# COMPACT_ATOMS: atom_id res chain seq x y z
N GLU A 1 4.20 -16.45 -11.11
CA GLU A 1 4.06 -16.17 -12.55
C GLU A 1 3.38 -14.82 -12.75
N SER A 2 4.14 -13.74 -12.93
CA SER A 2 3.59 -12.39 -13.18
C SER A 2 4.04 -11.79 -14.53
N TYR A 3 4.82 -12.55 -15.30
CA TYR A 3 5.30 -12.20 -16.63
C TYR A 3 4.51 -12.96 -17.68
N GLU A 4 4.27 -12.34 -18.84
CA GLU A 4 3.75 -13.09 -19.98
C GLU A 4 4.75 -14.18 -20.41
N PRO A 5 4.28 -15.33 -20.93
CA PRO A 5 5.14 -16.45 -21.31
C PRO A 5 6.25 -16.08 -22.32
N LYS A 6 6.06 -15.00 -23.09
CA LYS A 6 7.03 -14.47 -24.05
C LYS A 6 8.21 -13.71 -23.42
N TYR A 7 8.11 -13.29 -22.16
CA TYR A 7 9.11 -12.41 -21.52
C TYR A 7 9.83 -13.06 -20.32
N PHE A 8 9.90 -14.39 -20.23
CA PHE A 8 10.58 -15.06 -19.11
C PHE A 8 12.07 -14.68 -18.98
N TRP A 9 12.75 -14.35 -20.09
CA TRP A 9 14.13 -13.85 -20.09
C TRP A 9 14.32 -12.56 -19.29
N PHE A 10 13.25 -11.79 -19.10
CA PHE A 10 13.28 -10.54 -18.34
C PHE A 10 13.64 -10.73 -16.87
N GLU A 11 13.27 -11.86 -16.26
CA GLU A 11 13.60 -12.18 -14.87
C GLU A 11 15.11 -12.36 -14.68
N ILE A 12 15.76 -12.98 -15.66
CA ILE A 12 17.21 -13.18 -15.69
C ILE A 12 17.92 -11.83 -15.92
N PHE A 13 17.41 -11.01 -16.85
CA PHE A 13 17.92 -9.66 -17.09
C PHE A 13 17.87 -8.78 -15.83
N ASP A 14 16.74 -8.75 -15.13
CA ASP A 14 16.59 -7.95 -13.91
C ASP A 14 17.54 -8.43 -12.80
N THR A 15 17.73 -9.75 -12.68
CA THR A 15 18.65 -10.35 -11.71
C THR A 15 20.10 -9.97 -12.00
N ILE A 16 20.55 -10.05 -13.25
CA ILE A 16 21.91 -9.68 -13.66
C ILE A 16 22.15 -8.18 -13.40
N ARG A 17 21.21 -7.33 -13.79
CA ARG A 17 21.27 -5.89 -13.54
C ARG A 17 21.44 -5.59 -12.05
N LYS A 18 20.66 -6.24 -11.19
CA LYS A 18 20.76 -6.10 -9.72
C LYS A 18 22.15 -6.49 -9.21
N GLN A 19 22.66 -7.65 -9.64
CA GLN A 19 23.99 -8.12 -9.25
C GLN A 19 25.11 -7.15 -9.65
N ILE A 20 25.03 -6.57 -10.86
CA ILE A 20 26.00 -5.58 -11.30
C ILE A 20 25.92 -4.32 -10.42
N LEU A 21 24.72 -3.81 -10.15
CA LEU A 21 24.50 -2.59 -9.35
C LEU A 21 24.93 -2.71 -7.89
N THR A 22 24.75 -3.88 -7.26
CA THR A 22 25.08 -4.06 -5.83
C THR A 22 26.48 -4.61 -5.59
N GLY A 23 27.04 -5.38 -6.54
CA GLY A 23 28.32 -6.08 -6.35
C GLY A 23 29.32 -5.90 -7.50
N GLY A 24 28.86 -5.93 -8.75
CA GLY A 24 29.74 -5.86 -9.92
C GLY A 24 30.50 -4.55 -10.06
N LEU A 25 29.87 -3.42 -9.72
CA LEU A 25 30.48 -2.09 -9.83
C LEU A 25 31.61 -1.83 -8.82
N VAL A 26 31.65 -2.53 -7.68
CA VAL A 26 32.71 -2.41 -6.66
C VAL A 26 34.08 -2.82 -7.22
N VAL A 27 34.08 -3.78 -8.15
CA VAL A 27 35.30 -4.36 -8.77
C VAL A 27 35.95 -3.39 -9.76
N LEU A 28 35.19 -2.43 -10.31
CA LEU A 28 35.65 -1.50 -11.34
C LEU A 28 36.35 -0.24 -10.81
N GLY A 29 36.41 -0.05 -9.49
CA GLY A 29 37.02 1.12 -8.87
C GLY A 29 36.08 1.81 -7.90
N SER A 30 36.08 1.31 -6.66
CA SER A 30 35.22 1.74 -5.57
C SER A 30 35.29 3.26 -5.31
N GLY A 31 34.15 3.94 -5.36
CA GLY A 31 34.00 5.34 -4.97
C GLY A 31 34.43 6.37 -6.03
N THR A 32 34.73 5.93 -7.24
CA THR A 32 35.09 6.83 -8.35
C THR A 32 33.86 7.49 -8.98
N LEU A 33 34.01 8.71 -9.49
CA LEU A 33 32.96 9.41 -10.24
C LEU A 33 32.52 8.61 -11.47
N SER A 34 33.48 7.99 -12.16
CA SER A 34 33.23 7.12 -13.32
C SER A 34 32.35 5.91 -12.97
N GLN A 35 32.51 5.33 -11.78
CA GLN A 35 31.64 4.23 -11.31
C GLN A 35 30.18 4.69 -11.21
N ILE A 36 29.94 5.89 -10.67
CA ILE A 36 28.58 6.45 -10.56
C ILE A 36 27.97 6.66 -11.95
N ILE A 37 28.75 7.20 -12.90
CA ILE A 37 28.30 7.42 -14.28
C ILE A 37 27.99 6.09 -14.98
N ILE A 38 28.83 5.06 -14.82
CA ILE A 38 28.62 3.73 -15.39
C ILE A 38 27.34 3.09 -14.81
N SER A 39 27.13 3.16 -13.49
CA SER A 39 25.87 2.72 -12.85
C SER A 39 24.64 3.41 -13.45
N MET A 40 24.74 4.71 -13.68
CA MET A 40 23.65 5.51 -14.20
C MET A 40 23.33 5.17 -15.67
N LEU A 41 24.35 4.92 -16.50
CA LEU A 41 24.17 4.43 -17.86
C LEU A 41 23.52 3.04 -17.89
N LEU A 42 23.94 2.14 -16.99
CA LEU A 42 23.34 0.82 -16.84
C LEU A 42 21.85 0.91 -16.41
N CYS A 43 21.53 1.84 -15.52
CA CYS A 43 20.16 2.15 -15.12
C CYS A 43 19.32 2.66 -16.31
N LEU A 44 19.84 3.59 -17.11
CA LEU A 44 19.15 4.12 -18.29
C LEU A 44 18.93 3.05 -19.37
N ALA A 45 19.95 2.21 -19.63
CA ALA A 45 19.82 1.08 -20.54
C ALA A 45 18.72 0.12 -20.08
N SER A 46 18.68 -0.16 -18.78
CA SER A 46 17.64 -1.00 -18.18
C SER A 46 16.26 -0.35 -18.24
N MET A 47 16.17 0.96 -18.06
CA MET A 47 14.92 1.71 -18.18
C MET A 47 14.34 1.61 -19.60
N ARG A 48 15.19 1.71 -20.63
CA ARG A 48 14.77 1.52 -22.03
C ARG A 48 14.22 0.11 -22.29
N VAL A 49 14.85 -0.92 -21.72
CA VAL A 49 14.38 -2.31 -21.84
C VAL A 49 13.01 -2.49 -21.17
N PHE A 50 12.80 -1.94 -19.98
CA PHE A 50 11.51 -2.02 -19.29
C PHE A 50 10.40 -1.25 -20.01
N ALA A 51 10.68 -0.04 -20.48
CA ALA A 51 9.70 0.77 -21.22
C ALA A 51 9.29 0.13 -22.57
N GLY A 52 10.22 -0.58 -23.22
CA GLY A 52 9.97 -1.26 -24.49
C GLY A 52 9.27 -2.62 -24.36
N CYS A 53 9.52 -3.37 -23.29
CA CYS A 53 9.00 -4.74 -23.15
C CYS A 53 7.67 -4.85 -22.40
N LYS A 54 7.30 -3.89 -21.54
CA LYS A 54 6.09 -3.95 -20.66
C LYS A 54 5.72 -5.39 -20.26
N PRO A 55 6.62 -6.10 -19.57
CA PRO A 55 6.53 -7.56 -19.49
C PRO A 55 5.48 -8.04 -18.46
N PHE A 56 4.86 -7.14 -17.69
CA PHE A 56 3.93 -7.51 -16.63
C PHE A 56 2.49 -7.66 -17.16
N ILE A 57 1.82 -8.74 -16.75
CA ILE A 57 0.43 -9.03 -17.15
C ILE A 57 -0.57 -7.96 -16.63
N LYS A 58 -0.19 -7.22 -15.58
CA LYS A 58 -1.03 -6.19 -14.97
C LYS A 58 -0.40 -4.83 -15.22
N GLU A 59 -1.13 -3.97 -15.94
CA GLU A 59 -0.69 -2.61 -16.27
C GLU A 59 -0.35 -1.73 -15.06
N ARG A 60 -0.99 -1.98 -13.90
CA ARG A 60 -0.61 -1.30 -12.64
C ARG A 60 0.78 -1.67 -12.14
N VAL A 61 1.23 -2.88 -12.43
CA VAL A 61 2.58 -3.34 -12.08
C VAL A 61 3.61 -2.74 -13.03
N ASP A 62 3.27 -2.55 -14.30
CA ASP A 62 4.11 -1.79 -15.25
C ASP A 62 4.29 -0.34 -14.79
N GLN A 63 3.21 0.36 -14.45
CA GLN A 63 3.28 1.74 -13.93
C GLN A 63 4.12 1.82 -12.66
N PHE A 64 3.95 0.87 -11.75
CA PHE A 64 4.74 0.81 -10.52
C PHE A 64 6.23 0.55 -10.81
N SER A 65 6.52 -0.34 -11.75
CA SER A 65 7.87 -0.67 -12.18
C SER A 65 8.54 0.54 -12.82
N GLU A 66 7.85 1.27 -13.70
CA GLU A 66 8.34 2.52 -14.29
C GLU A 66 8.66 3.58 -13.23
N MET A 67 7.77 3.76 -12.24
CA MET A 67 8.02 4.67 -11.11
C MET A 67 9.26 4.24 -10.30
N SER A 68 9.44 2.95 -10.06
CA SER A 68 10.63 2.42 -9.38
C SER A 68 11.91 2.65 -10.18
N GLN A 69 11.84 2.73 -11.52
CA GLN A 69 13.01 3.04 -12.34
C GLN A 69 13.38 4.51 -12.27
N TRP A 70 12.39 5.40 -12.34
CA TRP A 70 12.60 6.83 -12.12
C TRP A 70 13.21 7.11 -10.75
N GLN A 71 12.74 6.40 -9.71
CA GLN A 71 13.31 6.47 -8.37
C GLN A 71 14.82 6.15 -8.36
N ILE A 72 15.22 5.03 -8.95
CA ILE A 72 16.63 4.61 -9.00
C ILE A 72 17.48 5.62 -9.79
N PHE A 73 16.93 6.20 -10.87
CA PHE A 73 17.60 7.26 -11.62
C PHE A 73 17.87 8.49 -10.75
N PHE A 74 16.88 8.98 -10.00
CA PHE A 74 17.08 10.12 -9.10
C PHE A 74 18.07 9.82 -7.97
N VAL A 75 18.08 8.60 -7.43
CA VAL A 75 19.09 8.16 -6.45
C VAL A 75 20.50 8.26 -7.03
N MET A 76 20.71 7.82 -8.27
CA MET A 76 22.02 7.86 -8.91
C MET A 76 22.43 9.29 -9.28
N LEU A 77 21.47 10.10 -9.75
CA LEU A 77 21.69 11.53 -10.01
C LEU A 77 22.08 12.26 -8.73
N ALA A 78 21.42 11.96 -7.61
CA ALA A 78 21.75 12.49 -6.29
C ALA A 78 23.17 12.15 -5.87
N ALA A 79 23.55 10.87 -5.99
CA ALA A 79 24.88 10.40 -5.66
C ALA A 79 25.94 11.14 -6.51
N LEU A 80 25.66 11.37 -7.79
CA LEU A 80 26.54 12.14 -8.67
C LEU A 80 26.67 13.59 -8.21
N LEU A 81 25.55 14.27 -7.95
CA LEU A 81 25.53 15.66 -7.50
C LEU A 81 26.26 15.84 -6.16
N LEU A 82 26.08 14.93 -5.21
CA LEU A 82 26.85 14.92 -3.96
C LEU A 82 28.34 14.79 -4.24
N ARG A 83 28.74 13.88 -5.13
CA ARG A 83 30.16 13.67 -5.44
C ARG A 83 30.79 14.87 -6.13
N VAL A 84 30.09 15.48 -7.07
CA VAL A 84 30.54 16.68 -7.77
C VAL A 84 30.66 17.86 -6.80
N ALA A 85 29.64 18.08 -5.98
CA ALA A 85 29.67 19.17 -5.01
C ALA A 85 30.76 18.97 -3.93
N GLU A 86 31.08 17.73 -3.55
CA GLU A 86 32.22 17.42 -2.68
C GLU A 86 33.57 17.79 -3.34
N MET A 87 33.68 17.59 -4.66
CA MET A 87 34.88 17.94 -5.43
C MET A 87 35.01 19.45 -5.65
N SER A 88 33.89 20.16 -5.85
CA SER A 88 33.87 21.61 -6.07
C SER A 88 34.10 22.43 -4.80
N GLY A 89 33.92 21.85 -3.61
CA GLY A 89 34.05 22.55 -2.33
C GLY A 89 32.93 23.56 -2.05
N ASP A 90 31.89 23.60 -2.89
CA ASP A 90 30.79 24.58 -2.89
C ASP A 90 29.65 24.21 -1.92
N PHE A 91 30.01 23.59 -0.79
CA PHE A 91 29.03 23.07 0.17
C PHE A 91 28.86 23.99 1.37
N ASP A 92 27.94 24.94 1.24
CA ASP A 92 27.34 25.58 2.41
C ASP A 92 26.36 24.62 3.11
N ILE A 93 26.32 24.70 4.45
CA ILE A 93 25.47 23.85 5.30
C ILE A 93 23.98 24.00 4.91
N GLU A 94 23.57 25.18 4.47
CA GLU A 94 22.19 25.47 4.05
C GLU A 94 21.83 24.75 2.73
N ASN A 95 22.67 24.89 1.69
CA ASN A 95 22.48 24.22 0.41
C ASN A 95 22.51 22.70 0.56
N LYS A 96 23.38 22.17 1.42
CA LYS A 96 23.45 20.73 1.72
C LYS A 96 22.14 20.21 2.33
N LYS A 97 21.57 20.95 3.30
CA LYS A 97 20.30 20.58 3.95
C LYS A 97 19.11 20.66 2.99
N ALA A 98 19.01 21.73 2.20
CA ALA A 98 17.95 21.90 1.23
C ALA A 98 17.98 20.79 0.16
N PHE A 99 19.18 20.45 -0.31
CA PHE A 99 19.40 19.35 -1.25
C PHE A 99 19.01 17.98 -0.67
N ASP A 100 19.45 17.68 0.56
CA ASP A 100 19.15 16.42 1.24
C ASP A 100 17.64 16.26 1.53
N ILE A 101 16.98 17.32 2.03
CA ILE A 101 15.53 17.33 2.27
C ILE A 101 14.75 17.12 0.96
N THR A 102 15.15 17.81 -0.12
CA THR A 102 14.51 17.67 -1.43
C THR A 102 14.63 16.24 -1.95
N LEU A 103 15.79 15.62 -1.75
CA LEU A 103 16.05 14.25 -2.15
C LEU A 103 15.24 13.23 -1.38
N VAL A 104 15.27 13.33 -0.05
CA VAL A 104 14.49 12.46 0.84
C VAL A 104 13.00 12.61 0.55
N GLY A 105 12.53 13.84 0.37
CA GLY A 105 11.13 14.13 0.02
C GLY A 105 10.71 13.51 -1.31
N THR A 106 11.54 13.67 -2.36
CA THR A 106 11.29 13.07 -3.67
C THR A 106 11.27 11.54 -3.58
N GLN A 107 12.16 10.95 -2.79
CA GLN A 107 12.24 9.51 -2.64
C GLN A 107 11.11 8.90 -1.80
N ALA A 108 10.54 9.66 -0.87
CA ALA A 108 9.41 9.22 -0.06
C ALA A 108 8.10 9.12 -0.85
N LEU A 109 8.00 9.76 -2.02
CA LEU A 109 6.77 9.82 -2.82
C LEU A 109 6.30 8.45 -3.30
N ALA A 110 7.18 7.64 -3.87
CA ALA A 110 6.81 6.31 -4.37
C ALA A 110 6.25 5.36 -3.28
N PRO A 111 6.92 5.14 -2.13
CA PRO A 111 6.39 4.28 -1.09
C PRO A 111 5.13 4.86 -0.43
N THR A 112 5.02 6.18 -0.28
CA THR A 112 3.80 6.80 0.27
C THR A 112 2.59 6.56 -0.62
N VAL A 113 2.73 6.65 -1.95
CA VAL A 113 1.65 6.33 -2.89
C VAL A 113 1.19 4.88 -2.76
N ILE A 114 2.12 3.92 -2.62
CA ILE A 114 1.77 2.50 -2.40
C ILE A 114 1.02 2.33 -1.09
N ILE A 115 1.52 2.91 -0.01
CA ILE A 115 0.91 2.81 1.33
C ILE A 115 -0.51 3.39 1.30
N VAL A 116 -0.69 4.56 0.69
CA VAL A 116 -2.01 5.19 0.52
C VAL A 116 -2.93 4.29 -0.30
N MET A 117 -2.47 3.71 -1.41
CA MET A 117 -3.28 2.77 -2.20
C MET A 117 -3.71 1.54 -1.39
N ILE A 118 -2.84 0.97 -0.57
CA ILE A 118 -3.17 -0.19 0.28
C ILE A 118 -4.22 0.20 1.33
N LEU A 119 -4.04 1.35 1.98
CA LEU A 119 -4.97 1.84 3.00
C LEU A 119 -6.36 2.12 2.40
N MET A 120 -6.42 2.78 1.23
CA MET A 120 -7.69 3.03 0.54
C MET A 120 -8.40 1.73 0.16
N ARG A 121 -7.67 0.71 -0.31
CA ARG A 121 -8.26 -0.61 -0.63
C ARG A 121 -8.79 -1.34 0.60
N GLY A 122 -8.10 -1.21 1.74
CA GLY A 122 -8.56 -1.77 3.01
C GLY A 122 -9.90 -1.20 3.45
N GLN A 123 -10.05 0.13 3.36
CA GLN A 123 -11.30 0.79 3.76
C GLN A 123 -12.49 0.41 2.89
N GLU A 124 -12.31 0.29 1.56
CA GLU A 124 -13.40 -0.08 0.65
C GLU A 124 -13.87 -1.53 0.87
N ALA A 125 -12.97 -2.46 1.20
CA ALA A 125 -13.32 -3.84 1.54
C ALA A 125 -14.16 -3.92 2.83
N THR A 126 -13.80 -3.13 3.85
CA THR A 126 -14.57 -3.07 5.11
C THR A 126 -15.95 -2.43 4.90
N LYS A 127 -16.05 -1.36 4.09
CA LYS A 127 -17.33 -0.74 3.73
C LYS A 127 -18.24 -1.69 2.96
N MET A 128 -17.68 -2.51 2.06
CA MET A 128 -18.44 -3.51 1.30
C MET A 128 -18.99 -4.63 2.19
N LEU A 129 -18.20 -5.11 3.16
CA LEU A 129 -18.65 -6.09 4.16
C LEU A 129 -19.73 -5.50 5.07
N ALA A 130 -19.52 -4.27 5.59
CA ALA A 130 -20.52 -3.59 6.41
C ALA A 130 -21.86 -3.44 5.68
N ARG A 131 -21.85 -3.01 4.41
CA ARG A 131 -23.07 -2.90 3.58
C ARG A 131 -23.77 -4.23 3.36
N LYS A 132 -23.03 -5.33 3.16
CA LYS A 132 -23.61 -6.67 3.01
C LYS A 132 -24.29 -7.13 4.30
N VAL A 133 -23.67 -6.92 5.46
CA VAL A 133 -24.22 -7.27 6.79
C VAL A 133 -25.51 -6.49 7.08
N THR A 134 -25.55 -5.18 6.79
CA THR A 134 -26.78 -4.40 6.98
C THR A 134 -27.91 -4.86 6.05
N LYS A 135 -27.60 -5.20 4.79
CA LYS A 135 -28.59 -5.66 3.81
C LYS A 135 -29.12 -7.07 4.09
N SER A 136 -28.32 -7.97 4.66
CA SER A 136 -28.80 -9.29 5.09
C SER A 136 -29.69 -9.20 6.32
N MET A 137 -29.42 -8.25 7.22
CA MET A 137 -30.21 -8.02 8.43
C MET A 137 -31.60 -7.45 8.11
N SER A 138 -31.71 -6.57 7.09
CA SER A 138 -33.01 -6.07 6.62
C SER A 138 -33.83 -7.13 5.88
N ARG A 139 -33.19 -8.10 5.21
CA ARG A 139 -33.89 -9.16 4.47
C ARG A 139 -34.43 -10.26 5.38
N GLY A 140 -33.68 -10.66 6.40
CA GLY A 140 -34.16 -11.61 7.42
C GLY A 140 -35.33 -11.05 8.25
N LYS A 141 -35.46 -9.73 8.38
CA LYS A 141 -36.62 -9.09 9.01
C LYS A 141 -37.88 -9.04 8.13
N SER A 142 -37.74 -9.18 6.80
CA SER A 142 -38.88 -9.25 5.88
C SER A 142 -39.38 -10.69 5.69
N GLU A 143 -38.46 -11.67 5.68
CA GLU A 143 -38.82 -13.10 5.58
C GLU A 143 -39.42 -13.66 6.89
N GLY A 144 -39.15 -13.04 8.05
CA GLY A 144 -39.73 -13.43 9.34
C GLY A 144 -41.09 -12.81 9.69
N VAL A 145 -41.69 -12.03 8.80
CA VAL A 145 -43.00 -11.37 9.02
C VAL A 145 -44.12 -12.00 8.19
N GLU A 146 -43.81 -12.84 7.20
CA GLU A 146 -44.81 -13.48 6.33
C GLU A 146 -45.36 -14.82 6.87
N ASP A 147 -44.89 -15.30 8.03
CA ASP A 147 -45.31 -16.59 8.62
C ASP A 147 -46.12 -16.46 9.93
N GLU A 148 -46.62 -15.25 10.25
CA GLU A 148 -47.69 -15.10 11.28
C GLU A 148 -49.06 -15.23 10.61
N GLY A 149 -49.33 -16.43 10.09
CA GLY A 149 -50.65 -16.86 9.65
C GLY A 149 -51.58 -17.14 10.84
N GLU A 150 -52.72 -16.45 10.84
CA GLU A 150 -54.00 -16.72 11.53
C GLU A 150 -54.00 -17.81 12.62
N VAL A 151 -54.10 -17.36 13.89
CA VAL A 151 -54.62 -18.19 14.98
C VAL A 151 -55.97 -17.59 15.40
N GLU A 152 -57.05 -18.30 15.07
CA GLU A 152 -58.36 -18.12 15.71
C GLU A 152 -58.22 -18.41 17.21
N GLU A 153 -58.59 -17.45 18.07
CA GLU A 153 -58.97 -17.75 19.45
C GLU A 153 -60.37 -17.20 19.75
N GLY A 154 -61.34 -18.11 19.72
CA GLY A 154 -62.59 -17.94 20.43
C GLY A 154 -62.35 -17.94 21.94
N GLY A 155 -62.86 -16.89 22.59
CA GLY A 155 -63.28 -16.77 23.99
C GLY A 155 -62.55 -17.58 25.08
N VAL A 156 -62.03 -16.88 26.10
CA VAL A 156 -62.61 -16.82 27.46
C VAL A 156 -61.68 -16.03 28.42
N GLN A 157 -62.26 -14.96 28.95
CA GLN A 157 -62.07 -14.26 30.24
C GLN A 157 -60.68 -14.10 30.92
N LEU A 158 -60.27 -12.82 30.95
CA LEU A 158 -59.88 -12.01 32.12
C LEU A 158 -59.55 -12.76 33.44
N VAL A 159 -58.26 -12.83 33.77
CA VAL A 159 -57.79 -12.85 35.17
C VAL A 159 -56.70 -11.81 35.36
N LYS A 160 -57.03 -10.78 36.13
CA LYS A 160 -56.17 -9.71 36.61
C LYS A 160 -55.55 -10.13 37.94
N MET A 161 -54.25 -10.41 38.00
CA MET A 161 -53.49 -10.53 39.27
C MET A 161 -52.02 -10.16 39.03
N LYS A 162 -51.63 -8.92 39.35
CA LYS A 162 -50.99 -8.49 40.61
C LYS A 162 -49.47 -8.76 40.62
N LYS A 163 -48.69 -7.80 40.11
CA LYS A 163 -47.24 -7.71 40.38
C LYS A 163 -47.04 -7.39 41.87
N ASN A 164 -46.69 -8.40 42.66
CA ASN A 164 -46.09 -8.20 43.97
C ASN A 164 -44.58 -7.99 43.76
N THR A 165 -44.14 -6.73 43.85
CA THR A 165 -42.75 -6.38 44.08
C THR A 165 -42.41 -6.76 45.52
N MET A 166 -41.65 -7.83 45.69
CA MET A 166 -41.04 -8.21 46.96
C MET A 166 -39.61 -7.66 46.95
N VAL A 167 -39.40 -6.50 47.59
CA VAL A 167 -38.06 -6.06 48.01
C VAL A 167 -38.08 -6.09 49.54
N LEU A 168 -37.41 -7.10 50.08
CA LEU A 168 -37.01 -7.21 51.47
C LEU A 168 -35.88 -6.19 51.76
N GLY A 169 -35.96 -5.45 52.87
CA GLY A 169 -34.77 -4.91 53.52
C GLY A 169 -34.91 -3.56 54.24
N GLY A 170 -34.94 -3.62 55.59
CA GLY A 170 -34.68 -2.52 56.55
C GLY A 170 -35.97 -1.99 57.22
N ALA A 171 -36.31 -2.21 58.50
CA ALA A 171 -35.54 -2.23 59.77
C ALA A 171 -34.57 -1.03 59.85
N ALA A 172 -34.61 -0.10 60.81
CA ALA A 172 -35.37 0.05 62.04
C ALA A 172 -35.27 1.54 62.48
N ASP A 173 -36.29 1.99 63.21
CA ASP A 173 -36.28 2.86 64.40
C ASP A 173 -35.28 4.02 64.52
N HIS A 174 -35.76 5.27 64.38
CA HIS A 174 -35.93 6.27 65.46
C HIS A 174 -36.38 7.64 64.92
#